data_AF-H1LUE1-F1
#
_entry.id   AF-H1LUE1-F1
#
_cell.length_a   1.000
_cell.length_b   1.000
_cell.length_c   1.000
_cell.angle_alpha   90.00
_cell.angle_beta   90.00
_cell.angle_gamma   90.00
#
_symmetry.space_group_name_H-M   'P 1'
#
loop_
_entity.id
_entity.type
_entity.pdbx_description
1 polymer ?
#
loop_
_entity_poly.entity_id
_entity_poly.type
_entity_poly.pdbx_seq_one_letter_code
_entity_poly.pdbx_strand_id
1 'polypeptide(L)'
;MNGKDITQKMLERYNDVFADIVNVLLFNGRRIVDEDALIDTPVDSALKLDGEIHSQYRDVAKYWKNSQINIALFGLENQTVPDKLMPMGVIGYDGAEYKKQVLEENRYKKKYPVITLVLYMGYDRNWKYSNSLLDLLEVDDNLRPYVNDYKINIFEIAFLDREK
;
A
#
# COMPACT_ATOMS: atom_id res chain seq x y z
N MET A 1 5.58 12.30 -15.68
CA MET A 1 6.38 11.58 -14.68
C MET A 1 7.83 12.02 -14.82
N ASN A 2 8.45 12.41 -13.70
CA ASN A 2 9.83 12.87 -13.67
C ASN A 2 10.79 11.65 -13.73
N GLY A 3 12.04 11.81 -14.16
CA GLY A 3 12.97 10.67 -14.33
C GLY A 3 13.25 9.92 -13.01
N LYS A 4 13.21 10.63 -11.88
CA LYS A 4 13.40 10.06 -10.54
C LYS A 4 12.31 9.05 -10.15
N ASP A 5 11.04 9.36 -10.46
CA ASP A 5 9.87 8.50 -10.24
C ASP A 5 10.01 7.15 -10.94
N ILE A 6 10.48 7.19 -12.20
CA ILE A 6 10.67 6.00 -13.01
C ILE A 6 11.78 5.11 -12.43
N THR A 7 12.90 5.72 -12.02
CA THR A 7 14.02 4.99 -11.42
C THR A 7 13.64 4.38 -10.07
N GLN A 8 12.93 5.12 -9.21
CA GLN A 8 12.49 4.60 -7.91
C GLN A 8 11.57 3.38 -8.08
N LYS A 9 10.52 3.50 -8.90
CA LYS A 9 9.59 2.39 -9.17
C LYS A 9 10.27 1.19 -9.85
N MET A 10 11.35 1.43 -10.59
CA MET A 10 12.17 0.34 -11.13
C MET A 10 12.94 -0.36 -10.01
N LEU A 11 13.56 0.39 -9.10
CA LEU A 11 14.31 -0.18 -7.99
C LEU A 11 13.43 -0.98 -7.03
N GLU A 12 12.29 -0.43 -6.62
CA GLU A 12 11.32 -1.08 -5.73
C GLU A 12 10.75 -2.38 -6.32
N ARG A 13 10.85 -2.59 -7.64
CA ARG A 13 10.44 -3.84 -8.29
C ARG A 13 11.42 -4.98 -8.10
N TYR A 14 12.69 -4.73 -7.80
CA TYR A 14 13.62 -5.84 -7.56
C TYR A 14 13.29 -6.51 -6.22
N ASN A 15 13.32 -7.83 -6.18
CA ASN A 15 12.90 -8.59 -4.99
C ASN A 15 13.80 -8.33 -3.77
N ASP A 16 15.09 -8.14 -3.99
CA ASP A 16 16.09 -7.79 -2.98
C ASP A 16 15.76 -6.44 -2.32
N VAL A 17 15.58 -5.40 -3.14
CA VAL A 17 15.21 -4.05 -2.69
C VAL A 17 13.86 -4.06 -1.98
N PHE A 18 12.87 -4.77 -2.54
CA PHE A 18 11.55 -4.88 -1.91
C PHE A 18 11.63 -5.59 -0.55
N ALA A 19 12.38 -6.70 -0.47
CA ALA A 19 12.56 -7.44 0.77
C ALA A 19 13.24 -6.57 1.84
N ASP A 20 14.26 -5.80 1.47
CA ASP A 20 14.94 -4.87 2.38
C ASP A 20 14.00 -3.78 2.90
N ILE A 21 13.21 -3.15 2.02
CA ILE A 21 12.20 -2.16 2.43
C ILE A 21 11.24 -2.78 3.45
N VAL A 22 10.69 -3.96 3.16
CA VAL A 22 9.74 -4.62 4.07
C VAL A 22 10.40 -5.02 5.39
N ASN A 23 11.62 -5.55 5.35
CA ASN A 23 12.38 -5.94 6.55
C ASN A 23 12.67 -4.74 7.46
N VAL A 24 13.05 -3.60 6.89
CA VAL A 24 13.27 -2.36 7.65
C VAL A 24 11.95 -1.85 8.22
N LEU A 25 10.91 -1.69 7.40
CA LEU A 25 9.68 -1.00 7.79
C LEU A 25 8.78 -1.81 8.71
N LEU A 26 8.65 -3.13 8.48
CA LEU A 26 7.75 -4.01 9.23
C LEU A 26 8.45 -4.85 10.30
N PHE A 27 9.75 -5.09 10.16
CA PHE A 27 10.48 -6.03 11.02
C PHE A 27 11.66 -5.41 11.78
N ASN A 28 11.80 -4.08 11.75
CA ASN A 28 12.87 -3.32 12.40
C ASN A 28 14.26 -3.84 12.01
N GLY A 29 14.52 -3.86 10.71
CA GLY A 29 15.81 -4.24 10.12
C GLY A 29 16.11 -5.75 10.15
N ARG A 30 15.29 -6.56 10.83
CA ARG A 30 15.49 -8.03 10.86
C ARG A 30 15.15 -8.63 9.50
N ARG A 31 16.07 -9.43 8.97
CA ARG A 31 15.91 -10.15 7.70
C ARG A 31 14.94 -11.33 7.85
N ILE A 32 13.64 -11.05 7.73
CA ILE A 32 12.55 -12.04 7.84
C ILE A 32 12.01 -12.41 6.45
N VAL A 33 11.85 -11.42 5.57
CA VAL A 33 11.46 -11.61 4.18
C VAL A 33 12.70 -11.95 3.37
N ASP A 34 12.63 -13.09 2.70
CA ASP A 34 13.63 -13.53 1.72
C ASP A 34 13.17 -13.12 0.31
N GLU A 35 14.09 -12.60 -0.50
CA GLU A 35 13.83 -12.13 -1.86
C GLU A 35 13.33 -13.25 -2.77
N ASP A 36 13.83 -14.47 -2.57
CA ASP A 36 13.41 -15.67 -3.31
C ASP A 36 11.98 -16.12 -2.98
N ALA A 37 11.41 -15.61 -1.87
CA ALA A 37 10.05 -15.91 -1.46
C ALA A 37 9.00 -14.92 -2.03
N LEU A 38 9.43 -13.92 -2.79
CA LEU A 38 8.58 -12.88 -3.36
C LEU A 38 8.23 -13.14 -4.83
N ILE A 39 6.94 -13.01 -5.15
CA ILE A 39 6.42 -13.22 -6.49
C ILE A 39 5.71 -11.94 -6.95
N ASP A 40 6.05 -11.44 -8.14
CA ASP A 40 5.37 -10.28 -8.71
C ASP A 40 3.87 -10.50 -8.85
N THR A 41 3.11 -9.50 -8.43
CA THR A 41 1.66 -9.46 -8.58
C THR A 41 1.28 -8.30 -9.48
N PRO A 42 0.28 -8.45 -10.37
CA PRO A 42 -0.19 -7.34 -11.18
C PRO A 42 -0.60 -6.15 -10.30
N VAL A 43 0.01 -4.99 -10.56
CA VAL A 43 -0.25 -3.75 -9.84
C VAL A 43 -1.50 -3.02 -10.33
N ASP A 44 -1.95 -3.34 -11.55
CA ASP A 44 -3.16 -2.79 -12.14
C ASP A 44 -4.37 -3.57 -11.63
N SER A 45 -5.20 -2.93 -10.82
CA SER A 45 -6.60 -3.34 -10.65
C SER A 45 -7.49 -2.50 -11.56
N ALA A 46 -8.21 -3.16 -12.47
CA ALA A 46 -9.33 -2.53 -13.14
C ALA A 46 -10.51 -2.55 -12.17
N LEU A 47 -10.81 -1.41 -11.52
CA LEU A 47 -12.06 -1.25 -10.79
C LEU A 47 -13.09 -0.70 -11.77
N LYS A 48 -14.14 -1.47 -12.05
CA LYS A 48 -15.28 -0.98 -12.82
C LYS A 48 -16.24 -0.26 -11.88
N LEU A 49 -16.32 1.06 -11.99
CA LEU A 49 -17.31 1.92 -11.33
C LEU A 49 -18.17 2.55 -12.42
N ASP A 50 -19.50 2.50 -12.27
CA ASP A 50 -20.47 3.14 -13.18
C ASP A 50 -20.29 2.83 -14.68
N GLY A 51 -19.81 1.63 -15.01
CA GLY A 51 -19.58 1.22 -16.40
C GLY A 51 -18.19 1.56 -16.93
N GLU A 52 -17.46 2.45 -16.27
CA GLU A 52 -16.12 2.90 -16.64
C GLU A 52 -15.02 2.14 -15.88
N ILE A 53 -13.95 1.79 -16.60
CA ILE A 53 -12.77 1.17 -16.00
C ILE A 53 -11.91 2.28 -15.42
N HIS A 54 -11.86 2.34 -14.09
CA HIS A 54 -10.92 3.17 -13.37
C HIS A 54 -9.65 2.33 -13.11
N SER A 55 -8.55 2.74 -13.73
CA SER A 55 -7.24 2.14 -13.44
C SER A 55 -6.77 2.61 -12.08
N GLN A 56 -6.60 1.64 -11.19
CA GLN A 56 -5.99 1.81 -9.90
C GLN A 56 -4.50 1.44 -10.06
N TYR A 57 -3.60 2.42 -9.87
CA TYR A 57 -2.16 2.23 -10.03
C TYR A 57 -1.45 2.12 -8.68
N ARG A 58 -1.05 0.90 -8.30
CA ARG A 58 0.02 0.70 -7.32
C ARG A 58 1.38 0.79 -8.03
N ASP A 59 2.42 1.18 -7.30
CA ASP A 59 3.75 1.24 -7.91
C ASP A 59 4.35 -0.15 -8.04
N VAL A 60 4.31 -0.93 -6.94
CA VAL A 60 4.80 -2.32 -6.87
C VAL A 60 3.90 -3.15 -5.96
N ALA A 61 3.63 -4.39 -6.33
CA ALA A 61 2.95 -5.37 -5.48
C ALA A 61 3.60 -6.74 -5.60
N LYS A 62 3.84 -7.39 -4.46
CA LYS A 62 4.43 -8.73 -4.40
C LYS A 62 3.68 -9.62 -3.43
N TYR A 63 3.51 -10.87 -3.84
CA TYR A 63 2.98 -11.93 -3.00
C TYR A 63 4.14 -12.63 -2.29
N TRP A 64 4.14 -12.58 -0.96
CA TRP A 64 5.11 -13.27 -0.12
C TRP A 64 4.63 -14.68 0.19
N LYS A 65 5.21 -15.67 -0.50
CA LYS A 65 4.73 -17.05 -0.53
C LYS A 65 4.70 -17.72 0.85
N ASN A 66 5.73 -17.50 1.67
CA ASN A 66 5.90 -18.20 2.94
C ASN A 66 4.90 -17.75 4.01
N SER A 67 4.56 -16.46 4.03
CA SER A 67 3.57 -15.90 4.95
C SER A 67 2.17 -15.80 4.35
N GLN A 68 2.06 -16.06 3.05
CA GLN A 68 0.83 -15.96 2.27
C GLN A 68 0.17 -14.59 2.39
N ILE A 69 0.94 -13.53 2.12
CA ILE A 69 0.48 -12.13 2.24
C ILE A 69 0.75 -11.43 0.92
N ASN A 70 -0.17 -10.58 0.46
CA ASN A 70 0.09 -9.63 -0.61
C ASN A 70 0.53 -8.30 0.01
N ILE A 71 1.73 -7.84 -0.33
CA ILE A 71 2.29 -6.56 0.11
C ILE A 71 2.40 -5.65 -1.12
N ALA A 72 1.88 -4.44 -1.00
CA ALA A 72 2.05 -3.41 -2.01
C ALA A 72 2.76 -2.17 -1.47
N LEU A 73 3.60 -1.59 -2.31
CA LEU A 73 4.25 -0.31 -2.11
C LEU A 73 3.53 0.74 -2.95
N PHE A 74 3.26 1.86 -2.30
CA PHE A 74 2.67 3.04 -2.90
C PHE A 74 3.57 4.25 -2.62
N GLY A 75 4.42 4.59 -3.58
CA GLY A 75 5.36 5.69 -3.50
C GLY A 75 4.68 7.03 -3.71
N LEU A 76 4.85 7.94 -2.77
CA LEU A 76 4.41 9.34 -2.87
C LEU A 76 5.62 10.27 -2.87
N GLU A 77 5.97 10.77 -4.05
CA GLU A 77 7.05 11.74 -4.21
C GLU A 77 6.71 13.12 -3.63
N ASN A 78 7.75 13.89 -3.28
CA ASN A 78 7.61 15.26 -2.75
C ASN A 78 6.92 16.24 -3.74
N GLN A 79 6.95 15.96 -5.05
CA GLN A 79 6.29 16.77 -6.09
C GLN A 79 4.82 16.39 -6.32
N THR A 80 4.39 15.24 -5.79
CA THR A 80 3.00 14.81 -5.85
C THR A 80 2.24 15.53 -4.74
N VAL A 81 1.16 16.25 -5.07
CA VAL A 81 0.27 16.79 -4.03
C VAL A 81 -0.26 15.57 -3.27
N PRO A 82 0.11 15.37 -2.00
CA PRO A 82 -0.33 14.17 -1.32
C PRO A 82 -1.85 14.23 -1.19
N ASP A 83 -2.51 13.16 -1.58
CA ASP A 83 -3.97 13.13 -1.63
C ASP A 83 -4.52 13.16 -0.19
N LYS A 84 -5.34 14.16 0.14
CA LYS A 84 -6.00 14.22 1.45
C LYS A 84 -6.87 12.99 1.70
N LEU A 85 -7.32 12.33 0.64
CA LEU A 85 -8.18 11.17 0.66
C LEU A 85 -7.40 9.85 0.54
N MET A 86 -6.09 9.87 0.81
CA MET A 86 -5.23 8.67 0.76
C MET A 86 -5.84 7.45 1.49
N PRO A 87 -6.40 7.57 2.72
CA PRO A 87 -7.10 6.46 3.36
C PRO A 87 -8.19 5.84 2.48
N MET A 88 -9.03 6.64 1.84
CA MET A 88 -10.09 6.15 0.94
C MET A 88 -9.51 5.46 -0.30
N GLY A 89 -8.43 6.01 -0.87
CA GLY A 89 -7.73 5.39 -1.99
C GLY A 89 -7.19 4.01 -1.63
N VAL A 90 -6.44 3.89 -0.52
CA VAL A 90 -5.87 2.62 -0.04
C VAL A 90 -6.96 1.58 0.23
N ILE A 91 -8.09 1.97 0.84
CA ILE A 91 -9.26 1.09 1.00
C ILE A 91 -9.74 0.56 -0.34
N GLY A 92 -9.87 1.43 -1.35
CA GLY A 92 -10.28 1.05 -2.69
C GLY A 92 -9.36 -0.01 -3.30
N TYR A 93 -8.05 0.15 -3.14
CA TYR A 93 -7.06 -0.81 -3.63
C TYR A 93 -7.10 -2.14 -2.87
N ASP A 94 -7.06 -2.10 -1.53
CA ASP A 94 -7.05 -3.30 -0.69
C ASP A 94 -8.37 -4.08 -0.85
N GLY A 95 -9.49 -3.36 -0.90
CA GLY A 95 -10.82 -3.92 -1.16
C GLY A 95 -10.94 -4.56 -2.55
N ALA A 96 -10.36 -3.97 -3.59
CA ALA A 96 -10.31 -4.58 -4.92
C ALA A 96 -9.53 -5.89 -4.92
N GLU A 97 -8.42 -5.95 -4.19
CA GLU A 97 -7.62 -7.18 -4.06
C GLU A 97 -8.39 -8.26 -3.28
N TYR A 98 -9.04 -7.93 -2.17
CA TYR A 98 -9.92 -8.88 -1.48
C TYR A 98 -11.12 -9.32 -2.34
N LYS A 99 -11.67 -8.43 -3.17
CA LYS A 99 -12.72 -8.78 -4.14
C LYS A 99 -12.23 -9.81 -5.17
N LYS A 100 -11.01 -9.66 -5.69
CA LYS A 100 -10.41 -10.68 -6.58
C LYS A 100 -10.31 -12.05 -5.92
N GLN A 101 -10.01 -12.10 -4.61
CA GLN A 101 -9.91 -13.36 -3.88
C GLN A 101 -11.25 -14.11 -3.76
N VAL A 102 -12.40 -13.44 -3.92
CA VAL A 102 -13.74 -14.06 -3.82
C VAL A 102 -14.41 -14.33 -5.18
N LEU A 103 -13.78 -13.94 -6.29
CA LEU A 103 -14.22 -14.30 -7.65
C LEU A 103 -14.31 -15.82 -7.81
N GLU A 104 -15.17 -16.29 -8.70
CA GLU A 104 -15.46 -17.73 -8.85
C GLU A 104 -14.19 -18.55 -9.10
N GLU A 105 -13.27 -18.07 -9.94
CA GLU A 105 -12.00 -18.77 -10.21
C GLU A 105 -11.06 -18.85 -8.99
N ASN A 106 -11.28 -18.02 -7.97
CA ASN A 106 -10.47 -17.92 -6.76
C ASN A 106 -11.24 -18.34 -5.50
N ARG A 107 -12.54 -18.65 -5.59
CA ARG A 107 -13.42 -18.89 -4.44
C ARG A 107 -12.87 -19.95 -3.49
N TYR A 108 -12.32 -21.04 -4.02
CA TYR A 108 -11.76 -22.15 -3.22
C TYR A 108 -10.25 -22.01 -2.94
N LYS A 109 -9.57 -21.00 -3.49
CA LYS A 109 -8.18 -20.72 -3.14
C LYS A 109 -8.10 -20.15 -1.73
N LYS A 110 -7.03 -20.49 -1.01
CA LYS A 110 -6.75 -19.95 0.32
C LYS A 110 -6.69 -18.41 0.26
N LYS A 111 -7.38 -17.76 1.18
CA LYS A 111 -7.40 -16.30 1.30
C LYS A 111 -6.12 -15.82 1.97
N TYR A 112 -5.70 -14.62 1.60
CA TYR A 112 -4.50 -13.99 2.11
C TYR A 112 -4.80 -12.55 2.55
N PRO A 113 -4.15 -12.05 3.60
CA PRO A 113 -4.21 -10.64 3.94
C PRO A 113 -3.50 -9.79 2.88
N VAL A 114 -3.93 -8.54 2.80
CA VAL A 114 -3.36 -7.49 1.95
C VAL A 114 -2.82 -6.39 2.86
N ILE A 115 -1.58 -5.97 2.62
CA ILE A 115 -0.91 -4.87 3.32
C ILE A 115 -0.46 -3.85 2.28
N THR A 116 -0.88 -2.60 2.45
CA THR A 116 -0.35 -1.48 1.67
C THR A 116 0.56 -0.62 2.53
N LEU A 117 1.78 -0.35 2.04
CA LEU A 117 2.73 0.58 2.62
C LEU A 117 2.81 1.82 1.73
N VAL A 118 2.51 2.98 2.32
CA VAL A 118 2.65 4.28 1.65
C VAL A 118 4.03 4.84 1.98
N LEU A 119 4.90 4.94 0.97
CA LEU A 119 6.26 5.46 1.11
C LEU A 119 6.24 6.95 0.78
N TYR A 120 6.17 7.80 1.80
CA TYR A 120 6.21 9.25 1.62
C TYR A 120 7.66 9.74 1.51
N MET A 121 8.04 10.20 0.32
CA MET A 121 9.38 10.67 -0.03
C MET A 121 9.51 12.20 0.09
N GLY A 122 8.56 12.86 0.75
CA GLY A 122 8.66 14.28 1.07
C GLY A 122 9.87 14.55 1.96
N TYR A 123 10.77 15.44 1.53
CA TYR A 123 11.98 15.78 2.29
C TYR A 123 11.94 17.20 2.86
N ASP A 124 11.09 18.07 2.32
CA ASP A 124 10.97 19.45 2.81
C ASP A 124 10.07 19.56 4.04
N ARG A 125 9.08 18.66 4.16
CA ARG A 125 8.08 18.65 5.23
C ARG A 125 7.61 17.24 5.52
N ASN A 126 7.17 17.02 6.76
CA ASN A 126 6.50 15.80 7.16
C ASN A 126 5.13 15.64 6.51
N TRP A 127 4.63 14.40 6.53
CA TRP A 127 3.26 14.07 6.18
C TRP A 127 2.28 14.88 7.05
N LYS A 128 1.26 15.49 6.42
CA LYS A 128 0.37 16.46 7.10
C LYS A 128 -1.12 16.13 7.00
N TYR A 129 -1.48 14.98 6.44
CA TYR A 129 -2.87 14.59 6.24
C TYR A 129 -3.26 13.42 7.14
N SER A 130 -4.56 13.12 7.18
CA SER A 130 -5.04 11.98 7.95
C SER A 130 -4.44 10.65 7.45
N ASN A 131 -4.20 9.74 8.39
CA ASN A 131 -3.86 8.33 8.13
C ASN A 131 -5.01 7.37 8.48
N SER A 132 -6.21 7.90 8.75
CA SER A 132 -7.39 7.19 9.22
C SER A 132 -8.62 7.59 8.39
N LEU A 133 -9.52 6.63 8.13
CA LEU A 133 -10.80 6.92 7.51
C LEU A 133 -11.67 7.81 8.41
N LEU A 134 -11.76 7.52 9.71
CA LEU A 134 -12.63 8.28 10.61
C LEU A 134 -12.22 9.75 10.72
N ASP A 135 -10.93 10.05 10.65
CA ASP A 135 -10.41 11.42 10.66
C ASP A 135 -10.81 12.22 9.40
N LEU A 136 -11.28 11.55 8.35
CA LEU A 136 -11.79 12.19 7.13
C LEU A 136 -13.31 12.35 7.12
N LEU A 137 -14.03 11.72 8.04
CA LEU A 137 -15.48 11.63 8.04
C LEU A 137 -16.08 12.45 9.18
N GLU A 138 -17.15 13.18 8.86
CA GLU A 138 -18.05 13.71 9.88
C GLU A 138 -19.03 12.60 10.28
N VAL A 139 -18.83 12.00 11.46
CA VAL A 139 -19.64 10.88 11.96
C VAL A 139 -20.28 11.28 13.29
N ASP A 140 -21.59 11.07 13.41
CA ASP A 140 -22.30 11.23 14.68
C ASP A 140 -21.74 10.28 15.76
N ASP A 141 -21.57 10.78 16.98
CA ASP A 141 -20.97 10.03 18.08
C ASP A 141 -21.72 8.73 18.42
N ASN A 142 -23.05 8.70 18.25
CA ASN A 142 -23.84 7.50 18.49
C ASN A 142 -23.61 6.42 17.41
N LEU A 143 -23.18 6.84 16.22
CA LEU A 143 -22.88 5.95 15.09
C LEU A 143 -21.41 5.56 15.04
N ARG A 144 -20.52 6.32 15.67
CA ARG A 144 -19.07 6.10 15.67
C ARG A 144 -18.65 4.66 16.02
N PRO A 145 -19.26 3.94 16.99
CA PRO A 145 -18.91 2.54 17.28
C PRO A 145 -19.17 1.55 16.14
N TYR A 146 -19.99 1.91 15.16
CA TYR A 146 -20.38 1.05 14.04
C TYR A 146 -19.61 1.37 12.74
N VAL A 147 -18.86 2.48 12.71
CA VAL A 147 -18.06 2.87 11.55
C VAL A 147 -16.64 2.35 11.74
N ASN A 148 -16.19 1.47 10.84
CA ASN A 148 -14.83 0.93 10.89
C ASN A 148 -13.80 2.02 10.60
N ASP A 149 -12.77 2.10 11.45
CA ASP A 149 -11.63 2.97 11.21
C ASP A 149 -10.54 2.26 10.40
N TYR A 150 -10.45 2.57 9.11
CA TYR A 150 -9.40 2.05 8.27
C TYR A 150 -8.14 2.90 8.39
N LYS A 151 -7.10 2.35 9.02
CA LYS A 151 -5.80 3.01 9.19
C LYS A 151 -4.82 2.56 8.11
N ILE A 152 -4.12 3.53 7.53
CA ILE A 152 -3.11 3.28 6.50
C ILE A 152 -1.69 3.35 7.07
N ASN A 153 -0.79 2.54 6.49
CA ASN A 153 0.61 2.47 6.93
C ASN A 153 1.45 3.48 6.13
N ILE A 154 1.70 4.65 6.70
CA ILE A 154 2.53 5.69 6.07
C ILE A 154 3.91 5.69 6.69
N PHE A 155 4.94 5.66 5.84
CA PHE A 155 6.34 5.74 6.24
C PHE A 155 6.98 6.96 5.56
N GLU A 156 7.43 7.90 6.39
CA GLU A 156 8.10 9.10 5.92
C GLU A 156 9.60 8.83 5.73
N ILE A 157 9.98 8.42 4.52
CA ILE A 157 11.29 7.83 4.24
C ILE A 157 12.45 8.81 4.54
N ALA A 158 12.27 10.10 4.26
CA ALA A 158 13.28 11.12 4.56
C ALA A 158 13.48 11.37 6.06
N PHE A 159 12.53 10.95 6.90
CA PHE A 159 12.50 11.20 8.34
C PHE A 159 12.55 9.90 9.17
N LEU A 160 12.90 8.76 8.55
CA LEU A 160 13.11 7.52 9.30
C LEU A 160 14.31 7.65 10.24
N ASP A 161 14.11 7.20 11.49
CA ASP A 161 15.20 7.12 12.46
C ASP A 161 16.31 6.22 11.94
N ARG A 162 17.56 6.69 12.05
CA ARG A 162 18.75 5.99 11.56
C ARG A 162 19.10 4.71 12.33
N GLU A 163 18.42 4.44 13.44
CA GLU A 163 18.68 3.29 14.32
C GLU A 163 17.69 2.13 14.15
N LYS A 164 16.88 2.12 13.08
CA LYS A 164 15.96 1.01 12.76
C LYS A 164 16.65 -0.20 12.12
#